data_AF-X1IX08-F1
#
_entry.id   AF-X1IX08-F1
#
_cell.length_a   1.000
_cell.length_b   1.000
_cell.length_c   1.000
_cell.angle_alpha   90.00
_cell.angle_beta   90.00
_cell.angle_gamma   90.00
#
_symmetry.space_group_name_H-M   'P 1'
#
loop_
_entity.id
_entity.type
_entity.pdbx_description
1 polymer ?
#
loop_
_entity_poly.entity_id
_entity_poly.type
_entity_poly.pdbx_seq_one_letter_code
_entity_poly.pdbx_strand_id
1 'polypeptide(L)'
;DYHYYKKFTLPILILSIALLSMVYIPSIGRVAGGARRWIKIGFFSFQPSEIAKFALILYMAESLTRKQVKDIKTFIRGVLPPLIIMLVMFLLILNEPDFSTSLIILGISFIMLFIGGTRVIQLYALIVAAIPLGILILS
;
A
#
# COMPACT_ATOMS: atom_id res chain seq x y z
N ASP A 1 20.03 9.28 12.59
CA ASP A 1 19.88 10.08 11.35
C ASP A 1 18.70 9.66 10.49
N TYR A 2 17.60 10.43 10.53
CA TYR A 2 16.41 10.25 9.67
C TYR A 2 16.69 10.40 8.16
N HIS A 3 17.87 10.91 7.77
CA HIS A 3 18.26 11.13 6.37
C HIS A 3 18.64 9.85 5.62
N TYR A 4 19.10 8.80 6.32
CA TYR A 4 19.47 7.53 5.68
C TYR A 4 18.24 6.73 5.25
N TYR A 5 17.22 6.61 6.10
CA TYR A 5 16.00 5.87 5.79
C TYR A 5 15.26 6.42 4.56
N LYS A 6 15.26 7.75 4.39
CA LYS A 6 14.69 8.44 3.24
C LYS A 6 15.27 8.02 1.89
N LYS A 7 16.56 7.63 1.83
CA LYS A 7 17.18 7.17 0.58
C LYS A 7 16.71 5.77 0.18
N PHE A 8 16.36 4.94 1.16
CA PHE A 8 15.97 3.55 0.93
C PHE A 8 14.47 3.36 0.71
N THR A 9 13.64 4.29 1.17
CA THR A 9 12.18 4.20 1.03
C THR A 9 11.73 4.01 -0.43
N LEU A 10 12.23 4.84 -1.35
CA LEU A 10 11.81 4.77 -2.76
C LEU A 10 12.28 3.46 -3.44
N PRO A 11 13.55 3.02 -3.29
CA PRO A 11 13.97 1.69 -3.73
C PRO A 11 13.14 0.55 -3.16
N ILE A 12 12.84 0.58 -1.84
CA ILE A 12 12.03 -0.44 -1.18
C ILE A 12 10.61 -0.45 -1.76
N LEU A 13 10.00 0.72 -1.97
CA LEU A 13 8.68 0.84 -2.57
C LEU A 13 8.64 0.27 -4.00
N ILE A 14 9.61 0.64 -4.84
CA ILE A 14 9.70 0.14 -6.22
C ILE A 14 9.89 -1.37 -6.22
N LEU A 15 10.77 -1.88 -5.35
CA LEU A 15 10.98 -3.32 -5.20
C LEU A 15 9.69 -4.02 -4.76
N SER A 16 8.94 -3.48 -3.80
CA SER A 16 7.68 -4.06 -3.36
C SER A 16 6.63 -4.10 -4.46
N ILE A 17 6.49 -3.03 -5.24
CA ILE A 17 5.57 -3.00 -6.38
C ILE A 17 5.98 -4.04 -7.43
N ALA A 18 7.28 -4.11 -7.75
CA ALA A 18 7.81 -5.10 -8.68
C ALA A 18 7.55 -6.54 -8.20
N LEU A 19 7.77 -6.83 -6.91
CA LEU A 19 7.51 -8.14 -6.33
C LEU A 19 6.02 -8.50 -6.36
N LEU A 20 5.11 -7.58 -6.02
CA LEU A 20 3.67 -7.78 -6.15
C LEU A 20 3.28 -8.10 -7.60
N SER A 21 3.80 -7.34 -8.57
CA SER A 21 3.56 -7.62 -9.99
C SER A 21 4.12 -8.97 -10.44
N MET A 22 5.25 -9.40 -9.88
CA MET A 22 5.91 -10.66 -10.23
C MET A 22 5.08 -11.88 -9.82
N VAL A 23 4.24 -11.76 -8.79
CA VAL A 23 3.33 -12.83 -8.35
C VAL A 23 2.39 -13.28 -9.47
N TYR A 24 1.99 -12.40 -10.39
CA TYR A 24 1.08 -12.79 -11.48
C TYR A 24 1.72 -13.65 -12.54
N ILE A 25 3.06 -13.69 -12.60
CA ILE A 25 3.77 -14.46 -13.61
C ILE A 25 3.64 -15.95 -13.24
N PRO A 26 3.06 -16.80 -14.11
CA PRO A 26 2.73 -18.17 -13.73
C PRO A 26 3.91 -19.06 -13.34
N SER A 27 5.09 -18.77 -13.87
CA SER A 27 6.34 -19.48 -13.58
C SER A 27 6.95 -19.12 -12.23
N ILE A 28 6.56 -17.99 -11.63
CA ILE A 28 7.13 -17.48 -10.37
C ILE A 28 6.11 -17.56 -9.23
N GLY A 29 4.88 -17.13 -9.48
CA GLY A 29 3.81 -17.14 -8.51
C GLY A 29 3.29 -18.56 -8.26
N ARG A 30 3.27 -18.97 -6.99
CA ARG A 30 2.69 -20.23 -6.54
C ARG A 30 1.26 -20.03 -6.06
N VAL A 31 0.39 -20.95 -6.48
CA VAL A 31 -0.99 -21.05 -5.97
C VAL A 31 -0.97 -21.77 -4.63
N ALA A 32 -1.50 -21.13 -3.59
CA ALA A 32 -1.75 -21.72 -2.28
C ALA A 32 -3.13 -21.28 -1.80
N GLY A 33 -3.95 -22.20 -1.30
CA GLY A 33 -5.32 -21.88 -0.85
C GLY A 33 -6.22 -21.28 -1.94
N GLY A 34 -6.01 -21.64 -3.21
CA GLY A 34 -6.80 -21.14 -4.35
C GLY A 34 -6.36 -19.78 -4.91
N ALA A 35 -5.32 -19.15 -4.35
CA ALA A 35 -4.83 -17.85 -4.81
C ALA A 35 -3.32 -17.88 -5.10
N ARG A 36 -2.90 -17.15 -6.13
CA ARG A 36 -1.49 -16.97 -6.48
C ARG A 36 -0.95 -15.74 -5.74
N ARG A 37 -0.28 -15.98 -4.60
CA ARG A 37 0.20 -14.94 -3.66
C ARG A 37 1.65 -15.11 -3.20
N TRP A 38 2.21 -16.30 -3.42
CA TRP A 38 3.50 -16.68 -2.86
C TRP A 38 4.56 -16.74 -3.94
N ILE A 39 5.74 -16.19 -3.66
CA ILE A 39 6.93 -16.37 -4.49
C ILE A 39 7.82 -17.42 -3.82
N LYS A 40 8.22 -18.44 -4.59
CA LYS A 40 9.13 -19.49 -4.12
C LYS A 40 10.53 -19.25 -4.67
N ILE A 41 11.52 -19.17 -3.79
CA ILE A 41 12.94 -19.09 -4.14
C ILE A 41 13.65 -20.27 -3.47
N GLY A 42 13.97 -21.30 -4.28
CA GLY A 42 14.54 -22.54 -3.77
C GLY A 42 13.64 -23.23 -2.75
N PHE A 43 14.09 -23.33 -1.50
CA PHE A 43 13.34 -23.95 -0.40
C PHE A 43 12.47 -22.97 0.40
N PHE A 44 12.64 -21.65 0.18
CA PHE A 44 11.88 -20.63 0.88
C PHE A 44 10.69 -20.16 0.05
N SER A 45 9.59 -19.82 0.71
CA SER A 45 8.45 -19.14 0.10
C SER A 45 8.14 -17.91 0.94
N PHE A 46 7.88 -16.78 0.31
CA PHE A 46 7.50 -15.56 1.00
C PHE A 46 6.34 -14.88 0.28
N GLN A 47 5.61 -14.03 1.01
CA GLN A 47 4.47 -13.29 0.49
C GLN A 47 4.89 -11.84 0.23
N PRO A 48 4.90 -11.37 -1.03
CA PRO A 48 5.29 -9.99 -1.36
C PRO A 48 4.43 -8.92 -0.68
N SER A 49 3.17 -9.23 -0.38
CA SER A 49 2.25 -8.32 0.31
C SER A 49 2.68 -7.97 1.74
N GLU A 50 3.47 -8.82 2.41
CA GLU A 50 4.08 -8.48 3.71
C GLU A 50 5.10 -7.36 3.55
N ILE A 51 6.00 -7.48 2.56
CA ILE A 51 7.01 -6.45 2.26
C ILE A 51 6.31 -5.15 1.82
N ALA A 52 5.23 -5.27 1.05
CA ALA A 52 4.42 -4.15 0.61
C ALA A 52 3.87 -3.32 1.78
N LYS A 53 3.33 -3.95 2.82
CA LYS A 53 2.83 -3.22 4.01
C LYS A 53 3.94 -2.38 4.66
N PHE A 54 5.12 -2.96 4.84
CA PHE A 54 6.27 -2.23 5.41
C PHE A 54 6.73 -1.08 4.50
N ALA A 55 6.84 -1.33 3.20
CA ALA A 55 7.23 -0.30 2.22
C ALA A 55 6.25 0.88 2.20
N LEU A 56 4.96 0.60 2.28
CA LEU A 56 3.91 1.61 2.32
C LEU A 56 4.01 2.48 3.59
N ILE A 57 4.23 1.87 4.75
CA ILE A 57 4.42 2.60 6.01
C ILE A 57 5.61 3.54 5.90
N LEU A 58 6.76 3.05 5.41
CA LEU A 58 7.97 3.86 5.25
C LEU A 58 7.73 5.03 4.28
N TYR A 59 7.09 4.75 3.15
CA TYR A 59 6.76 5.76 2.16
C TYR A 59 5.80 6.82 2.70
N MET A 60 4.74 6.42 3.39
CA MET A 60 3.81 7.37 4.00
C MET A 60 4.47 8.19 5.11
N ALA A 61 5.27 7.56 5.98
CA ALA A 61 6.00 8.25 7.03
C ALA A 61 6.90 9.34 6.45
N GLU A 62 7.67 9.00 5.42
CA GLU A 62 8.53 9.96 4.74
C GLU A 62 7.73 11.06 4.02
N SER A 63 6.71 10.68 3.26
CA SER A 63 5.87 11.60 2.48
C SER A 63 5.18 12.62 3.37
N LEU A 64 4.70 12.19 4.54
CA LEU A 64 4.06 13.05 5.53
C LEU A 64 5.09 13.92 6.27
N THR A 65 6.28 13.40 6.58
CA THR A 65 7.34 14.16 7.25
C THR A 65 7.98 15.24 6.37
N ARG A 66 8.05 15.01 5.05
CA ARG A 66 8.67 15.97 4.11
C ARG A 66 7.80 17.18 3.80
N LYS A 67 6.49 17.08 4.00
CA LYS A 67 5.54 18.12 3.62
C LYS A 67 5.42 19.15 4.74
N GLN A 68 5.32 20.42 4.36
CA GLN A 68 4.98 21.45 5.33
C GLN A 68 3.55 21.23 5.83
N VAL A 69 3.28 21.61 7.08
CA VAL A 69 1.96 21.45 7.72
C VAL A 69 0.82 22.06 6.88
N LYS A 70 1.09 23.12 6.11
CA LYS A 70 0.12 23.74 5.19
C LYS A 70 -0.23 22.83 4.00
N ASP A 71 0.74 22.10 3.46
CA ASP A 71 0.53 21.20 2.32
C ASP A 71 -0.23 19.93 2.73
N ILE A 72 0.02 19.42 3.94
CA ILE A 72 -0.67 18.23 4.48
C ILE A 72 -2.17 18.48 4.63
N LYS A 73 -2.58 19.72 4.95
CA LYS A 73 -3.98 20.11 5.09
C LYS A 73 -4.70 20.24 3.74
N THR A 74 -3.98 20.28 2.63
CA THR A 74 -4.54 20.38 1.28
C THR A 74 -4.59 18.99 0.63
N PHE A 75 -5.75 18.61 0.09
CA PHE A 75 -5.95 17.27 -0.48
C PHE A 75 -4.94 16.92 -1.57
N ILE A 76 -4.76 17.84 -2.54
CA ILE A 76 -3.92 17.60 -3.73
C ILE A 76 -2.43 17.43 -3.39
N ARG A 77 -1.91 18.18 -2.41
CA ARG A 77 -0.47 18.16 -2.07
C ARG A 77 -0.17 17.21 -0.92
N GLY A 78 -1.06 17.16 0.07
CA GLY A 78 -0.92 16.36 1.28
C GLY A 78 -1.25 14.89 1.06
N VAL A 79 -2.46 14.64 0.56
CA VAL A 79 -3.12 13.33 0.60
C VAL A 79 -3.03 12.58 -0.71
N LEU A 80 -3.18 13.26 -1.83
CA LEU A 80 -3.27 12.63 -3.13
C LEU A 80 -2.01 11.81 -3.49
N PRO A 81 -0.76 12.30 -3.30
CA PRO A 81 0.43 11.50 -3.62
C PRO A 81 0.56 10.19 -2.83
N PRO A 82 0.39 10.16 -1.50
CA PRO A 82 0.42 8.89 -0.76
C PRO A 82 -0.78 7.99 -1.07
N LEU A 83 -1.93 8.57 -1.40
CA LEU A 83 -3.13 7.84 -1.76
C LEU A 83 -3.00 7.14 -3.12
N ILE A 84 -2.35 7.75 -4.11
CA ILE A 84 -2.07 7.11 -5.41
C ILE A 84 -1.20 5.86 -5.23
N ILE A 85 -0.12 5.96 -4.46
CA ILE A 85 0.76 4.80 -4.21
C ILE A 85 0.02 3.70 -3.45
N MET A 86 -0.72 4.07 -2.41
CA MET A 86 -1.59 3.13 -1.70
C MET A 86 -2.56 2.43 -2.67
N LEU A 87 -3.22 3.17 -3.55
CA LEU A 87 -4.20 2.63 -4.50
C LEU A 87 -3.55 1.63 -5.48
N VAL A 88 -2.37 1.95 -5.99
CA VAL A 88 -1.60 1.02 -6.86
C VAL A 88 -1.33 -0.29 -6.12
N MET A 89 -0.83 -0.22 -4.89
CA MET A 89 -0.50 -1.42 -4.10
C MET A 89 -1.77 -2.21 -3.72
N PHE A 90 -2.84 -1.50 -3.37
CA PHE A 90 -4.14 -2.09 -3.06
C PHE A 90 -4.70 -2.85 -4.26
N LEU A 91 -4.71 -2.26 -5.46
CA LEU A 91 -5.23 -2.92 -6.67
C LEU A 91 -4.41 -4.16 -7.05
N LEU A 92 -3.09 -4.12 -6.85
CA LEU A 92 -2.26 -5.30 -7.04
C LEU A 92 -2.70 -6.40 -6.05
N ILE A 93 -2.72 -6.11 -4.75
CA ILE A 93 -3.04 -7.15 -3.75
C ILE A 93 -4.48 -7.67 -3.91
N LEU A 94 -5.41 -6.83 -4.33
CA LEU A 94 -6.78 -7.22 -4.60
C LEU A 94 -6.88 -8.25 -5.74
N ASN A 95 -6.06 -8.09 -6.79
CA ASN A 95 -5.95 -9.03 -7.90
C ASN A 95 -5.24 -10.34 -7.52
N GLU A 96 -4.61 -10.43 -6.34
CA GLU A 96 -4.08 -11.68 -5.78
C GLU A 96 -5.15 -12.47 -4.98
N PRO A 97 -6.43 -12.26 -5.27
CA PRO A 97 -7.60 -12.45 -4.38
C PRO A 97 -7.45 -12.24 -2.86
N ASP A 98 -6.49 -11.45 -2.36
CA ASP A 98 -6.24 -11.33 -0.90
C ASP A 98 -7.04 -10.19 -0.26
N PHE A 99 -8.27 -10.49 0.16
CA PHE A 99 -9.15 -9.48 0.77
C PHE A 99 -8.62 -8.97 2.13
N SER A 100 -8.15 -9.88 2.98
CA SER A 100 -7.62 -9.53 4.31
C SER A 100 -6.45 -8.57 4.20
N THR A 101 -5.50 -8.83 3.30
CA THR A 101 -4.32 -7.98 3.13
C THR A 101 -4.66 -6.64 2.48
N SER A 102 -5.62 -6.63 1.55
CA SER A 102 -6.15 -5.39 0.95
C SER A 102 -6.74 -4.46 2.02
N LEU A 103 -7.55 -5.00 2.94
CA LEU A 103 -8.11 -4.24 4.06
C LEU A 103 -7.03 -3.71 5.02
N ILE A 104 -5.99 -4.51 5.31
CA ILE A 104 -4.89 -4.08 6.17
C ILE A 104 -4.17 -2.86 5.58
N ILE A 105 -3.92 -2.84 4.28
CA ILE A 105 -3.28 -1.69 3.62
C ILE A 105 -4.14 -0.43 3.68
N LEU A 106 -5.46 -0.57 3.50
CA LEU A 106 -6.39 0.56 3.69
C LEU A 106 -6.34 1.07 5.14
N GLY A 107 -6.35 0.17 6.12
CA GLY A 107 -6.26 0.52 7.54
C GLY A 107 -4.95 1.22 7.91
N ILE A 108 -3.81 0.68 7.45
CA ILE A 108 -2.49 1.30 7.62
C ILE A 108 -2.50 2.72 7.05
N SER A 109 -3.03 2.87 5.84
CA SER A 109 -3.06 4.16 5.15
C SER A 109 -3.92 5.19 5.86
N PHE A 110 -5.08 4.76 6.36
CA PHE A 110 -5.95 5.60 7.18
C PHE A 110 -5.25 6.07 8.45
N ILE A 111 -4.61 5.15 9.19
CA ILE A 111 -3.89 5.45 10.43
C ILE A 111 -2.73 6.41 10.15
N MET A 112 -1.94 6.16 9.11
CA MET A 112 -0.81 7.01 8.73
C MET A 112 -1.25 8.43 8.35
N LEU A 113 -2.31 8.57 7.55
CA LEU A 113 -2.86 9.88 7.19
C LEU A 113 -3.43 10.59 8.42
N PHE A 114 -4.12 9.87 9.31
CA PHE A 114 -4.64 10.42 10.56
C PHE A 114 -3.50 10.97 11.45
N ILE A 115 -2.46 10.17 11.69
CA ILE A 115 -1.26 10.58 12.46
C ILE A 115 -0.55 11.75 11.78
N GLY A 116 -0.53 11.78 10.44
CA GLY A 116 0.06 12.86 9.66
C GLY A 116 -0.63 14.22 9.84
N GLY A 117 -1.79 14.30 10.49
CA GLY A 117 -2.53 15.57 10.68
C GLY A 117 -3.40 15.94 9.48
N THR A 118 -3.79 14.94 8.67
CA THR A 118 -4.71 15.11 7.54
C THR A 118 -6.10 15.53 8.03
N ARG A 119 -6.84 16.32 7.25
CA ARG A 119 -8.18 16.75 7.66
C ARG A 119 -9.12 15.55 7.75
N VAL A 120 -9.90 15.47 8.83
CA VAL A 120 -10.88 14.39 9.07
C VAL A 120 -11.85 14.22 7.88
N ILE A 121 -12.22 15.31 7.20
CA ILE A 121 -13.09 15.24 6.02
C ILE A 121 -12.48 14.48 4.83
N GLN A 122 -11.15 14.50 4.69
CA GLN A 122 -10.43 13.75 3.66
C GLN A 122 -10.35 12.26 4.01
N LEU A 123 -10.30 11.94 5.31
CA LEU A 123 -10.39 10.57 5.81
C LEU A 123 -11.79 9.98 5.58
N TYR A 124 -12.85 10.77 5.81
CA TYR A 124 -14.22 10.38 5.44
C TYR A 124 -14.36 10.13 3.95
N ALA A 125 -13.79 10.99 3.10
CA ALA A 125 -13.82 10.80 1.65
C ALA A 125 -13.16 9.48 1.23
N LEU A 126 -12.07 9.07 1.89
CA LEU A 126 -11.41 7.78 1.64
C LEU A 126 -12.32 6.60 2.00
N ILE A 127 -13.01 6.66 3.14
CA ILE A 127 -13.97 5.62 3.56
C ILE A 127 -15.10 5.52 2.53
N VAL A 128 -15.68 6.65 2.12
CA VAL A 128 -16.75 6.68 1.13
C VAL A 128 -16.28 6.13 -0.22
N ALA A 129 -15.07 6.47 -0.66
CA ALA A 129 -14.49 5.96 -1.89
C ALA A 129 -14.18 4.44 -1.85
N ALA A 130 -13.97 3.88 -0.65
CA ALA A 130 -13.73 2.45 -0.48
C ALA A 130 -15.02 1.61 -0.56
N ILE A 131 -16.21 2.20 -0.31
CA ILE A 131 -17.50 1.48 -0.30
C ILE A 131 -17.84 0.87 -1.67
N PRO A 132 -17.81 1.61 -2.81
CA PRO A 132 -18.09 1.04 -4.13
C PRO A 132 -17.13 -0.11 -4.48
N LEU A 133 -15.86 0.04 -4.08
CA LEU A 133 -14.83 -0.97 -4.26
C LEU A 133 -15.16 -2.23 -3.46
N GLY A 134 -15.57 -2.08 -2.19
CA GLY A 134 -16.01 -3.21 -1.37
C GLY A 134 -17.23 -3.93 -1.95
N ILE A 135 -18.20 -3.18 -2.48
CA ILE A 135 -19.39 -3.75 -3.14
C ILE A 135 -18.97 -4.55 -4.39
N LEU A 136 -18.12 -3.98 -5.25
CA LEU A 136 -17.61 -4.65 -6.46
C LEU A 136 -16.86 -5.96 -6.15
N ILE A 137 -16.17 -6.03 -5.01
CA ILE A 137 -15.43 -7.22 -4.59
C ILE A 137 -16.37 -8.32 -4.08
N LEU A 138 -17.51 -7.94 -3.49
CA LEU A 138 -18.49 -8.85 -2.91
C LEU A 138 -19.56 -9.30 -3.91
N SER A 139 -19.73 -8.59 -5.02
CA SER A 139 -20.64 -8.92 -6.13
C SER A 139 -20.01 -9.87 -7.14
#